data_AF-A0A2M8Q414-F1
#
_entry.id   AF-A0A2M8Q414-F1
#
_cell.length_a   1.000
_cell.length_b   1.000
_cell.length_c   1.000
_cell.angle_alpha   90.00
_cell.angle_beta   90.00
_cell.angle_gamma   90.00
#
_symmetry.space_group_name_H-M   'P 1'
#
loop_
_entity.id
_entity.type
_entity.pdbx_description
1 polymer ?
#
loop_
_entity_poly.entity_id
_entity_poly.type
_entity_poly.pdbx_seq_one_letter_code
_entity_poly.pdbx_strand_id
1 'polypeptide(L)'
;MMQLELQTQAPLDTVGAENYIRYGMDTPKRPIIGVVESSPIPKALTVQISHLSASKHLQQVVLDALDLHRTQHLPERQTVWGIHHKSLGLKMMWMWDYYRMISYVLMRVCVEDPEASTLFKTLKEIQPQDQLILDVAKRVHQVHLLTSAPQITDKCS
;
A
#
# COMPACT_ATOMS: atom_id res chain seq x y z
N MET A 1 6.68 5.52 23.01
CA MET A 1 6.20 5.62 21.63
C MET A 1 6.81 4.47 20.86
N MET A 2 5.99 3.61 20.25
CA MET A 2 6.45 2.44 19.49
C MET A 2 6.17 2.63 18.01
N GLN A 3 7.03 2.06 17.18
CA GLN A 3 6.89 1.99 15.73
C GLN A 3 6.75 0.55 15.30
N LEU A 4 5.80 0.29 14.42
CA LEU A 4 5.69 -0.95 13.66
C LEU A 4 5.85 -0.64 12.18
N GLU A 5 6.68 -1.42 11.49
CA GLU A 5 6.90 -1.35 10.05
C GLU A 5 6.47 -2.65 9.38
N LEU A 6 5.78 -2.53 8.25
CA LEU A 6 5.30 -3.63 7.42
C LEU A 6 5.72 -3.39 5.97
N GLN A 7 6.30 -4.40 5.33
CA GLN A 7 6.65 -4.35 3.92
C GLN A 7 5.98 -5.48 3.15
N THR A 8 5.44 -5.17 1.99
CA THR A 8 4.81 -6.15 1.10
C THR A 8 5.25 -5.95 -0.35
N GLN A 9 5.10 -6.99 -1.14
CA GLN A 9 5.23 -6.91 -2.59
C GLN A 9 4.15 -7.73 -3.30
N ALA A 10 3.75 -7.28 -4.48
CA ALA A 10 2.77 -7.96 -5.33
C ALA A 10 3.27 -7.98 -6.79
N PRO A 11 3.35 -9.14 -7.46
CA PRO A 11 3.67 -9.21 -8.88
C PRO A 11 2.52 -8.65 -9.74
N LEU A 12 2.82 -8.29 -10.98
CA LEU A 12 1.84 -7.67 -11.89
C LEU A 12 0.62 -8.56 -12.19
N ASP A 13 0.74 -9.88 -12.13
CA ASP A 13 -0.41 -10.75 -12.39
C ASP A 13 -1.54 -10.56 -11.35
N THR A 14 -1.19 -10.11 -10.12
CA THR A 14 -2.16 -9.74 -9.07
C THR A 14 -2.52 -8.25 -9.09
N VAL A 15 -1.95 -7.51 -10.05
CA VAL A 15 -2.08 -6.08 -10.26
C VAL A 15 -2.43 -5.87 -11.74
N GLY A 16 -3.72 -5.96 -12.07
CA GLY A 16 -4.16 -5.85 -13.47
C GLY A 16 -3.47 -4.72 -14.26
N ALA A 17 -3.11 -5.00 -15.51
CA ALA A 17 -2.45 -4.06 -16.44
C ALA A 17 -3.18 -2.71 -16.59
N GLU A 18 -4.47 -2.67 -16.29
CA GLU A 18 -5.28 -1.45 -16.21
C GLU A 18 -4.78 -0.46 -15.16
N ASN A 19 -4.18 -0.92 -14.06
CA ASN A 19 -3.63 -0.08 -13.00
C ASN A 19 -2.44 0.74 -13.49
N TYR A 20 -1.61 0.12 -14.32
CA TYR A 20 -0.49 0.76 -14.96
C TYR A 20 -0.94 1.87 -15.92
N ILE A 21 -1.92 1.58 -16.80
CA ILE A 21 -2.46 2.57 -17.74
C ILE A 21 -3.06 3.78 -17.00
N ARG A 22 -3.71 3.53 -15.86
CA ARG A 22 -4.43 4.58 -15.12
C ARG A 22 -3.53 5.41 -14.20
N TYR A 23 -2.46 4.83 -13.64
CA TYR A 23 -1.70 5.45 -12.54
C TYR A 23 -0.17 5.50 -12.74
N GLY A 24 0.39 4.78 -13.71
CA GLY A 24 1.83 4.75 -14.02
C GLY A 24 2.27 5.81 -15.04
N MET A 25 1.68 7.00 -14.96
CA MET A 25 1.48 8.02 -16.00
C MET A 25 2.71 8.65 -16.71
N ASP A 26 3.89 8.02 -16.77
CA ASP A 26 5.05 8.56 -17.51
C ASP A 26 5.95 7.46 -18.10
N THR A 27 5.42 6.57 -18.95
CA THR A 27 6.32 5.78 -19.80
C THR A 27 6.87 6.60 -20.96
N PRO A 28 8.08 6.28 -21.47
CA PRO A 28 8.51 6.78 -22.76
C PRO A 28 7.45 6.41 -23.78
N LYS A 29 6.80 7.43 -24.35
CA LYS A 29 5.68 7.33 -25.29
C LYS A 29 6.01 6.36 -26.42
N ARG A 30 5.69 5.07 -26.28
CA ARG A 30 5.39 4.25 -27.44
C ARG A 30 3.98 4.64 -27.86
N PRO A 31 3.74 5.02 -29.12
CA PRO A 31 2.43 5.45 -29.55
C PRO A 31 1.50 4.23 -29.53
N ILE A 32 0.77 4.07 -28.43
CA ILE A 32 -0.39 3.19 -28.40
C ILE A 32 -1.48 3.96 -29.15
N ILE A 33 -1.79 3.51 -30.37
CA ILE A 33 -2.86 4.09 -31.19
C ILE A 33 -4.17 3.79 -30.47
N GLY A 34 -4.79 4.84 -29.94
CA GLY A 34 -5.99 4.78 -29.11
C GLY A 34 -5.80 5.72 -27.93
N VAL A 35 -6.39 6.92 -28.01
CA VAL A 35 -6.33 7.93 -26.96
C VAL A 35 -7.01 7.36 -25.72
N VAL A 36 -6.22 6.79 -24.80
CA VAL A 36 -6.70 6.56 -23.45
C VAL A 36 -6.64 7.91 -22.77
N GLU A 37 -7.80 8.53 -22.56
CA GLU A 37 -7.92 9.73 -21.73
C GLU A 37 -7.13 9.50 -20.44
N SER A 38 -6.24 10.43 -20.10
CA SER A 38 -5.48 10.39 -18.86
C SER A 38 -6.47 10.23 -17.71
N SER A 39 -6.52 9.04 -17.10
CA SER A 39 -7.39 8.83 -15.96
C SER A 39 -6.98 9.80 -14.84
N PRO A 40 -7.95 10.42 -14.13
CA PRO A 40 -7.62 11.36 -13.08
C PRO A 40 -6.75 10.68 -12.02
N ILE A 41 -5.68 11.36 -11.64
CA ILE A 41 -4.78 10.91 -10.56
C ILE A 41 -5.62 10.60 -9.31
N PRO A 42 -5.47 9.40 -8.72
CA PRO A 42 -6.27 9.00 -7.57
C PRO A 42 -5.89 9.87 -6.38
N LYS A 43 -6.90 10.50 -5.78
CA LYS A 43 -6.70 11.40 -4.62
C LYS A 43 -6.80 10.67 -3.29
N ALA A 44 -7.40 9.49 -3.28
CA ALA A 44 -7.62 8.71 -2.07
C ALA A 44 -7.40 7.22 -2.34
N LEU A 45 -6.88 6.53 -1.33
CA LEU A 45 -6.70 5.08 -1.29
C LEU A 45 -7.56 4.48 -0.18
N THR A 46 -8.19 3.35 -0.46
CA THR A 46 -8.75 2.48 0.57
C THR A 46 -7.76 1.33 0.76
N VAL A 47 -7.34 1.07 1.99
CA VAL A 47 -6.45 -0.04 2.33
C VAL A 47 -7.21 -1.00 3.22
N GLN A 48 -7.37 -2.24 2.76
CA GLN A 48 -7.95 -3.31 3.54
C GLN A 48 -6.86 -4.32 3.92
N ILE A 49 -6.61 -4.45 5.21
CA ILE A 49 -5.72 -5.47 5.76
C ILE A 49 -6.59 -6.65 6.17
N SER A 50 -6.36 -7.83 5.58
CA SER A 50 -7.08 -9.05 5.94
C SER A 50 -6.09 -10.10 6.44
N HIS A 51 -6.22 -10.48 7.71
CA HIS A 51 -5.31 -11.42 8.37
C HIS A 51 -6.10 -12.55 9.02
N LEU A 52 -5.60 -13.78 8.88
CA LEU A 52 -6.13 -14.91 9.62
C LEU A 52 -5.46 -14.99 10.99
N SER A 53 -6.18 -14.54 12.03
CA SER A 53 -5.67 -14.57 13.41
C SER A 53 -5.28 -15.98 13.86
N ALA A 54 -4.46 -16.06 14.91
CA ALA A 54 -4.09 -17.34 15.54
C ALA A 54 -5.31 -18.20 15.95
N SER A 55 -6.46 -17.55 16.19
CA SER A 55 -7.74 -18.20 16.49
C SER A 55 -8.51 -18.72 15.26
N LYS A 56 -7.93 -18.60 14.05
CA LYS A 56 -8.56 -18.89 12.75
C LYS A 56 -9.77 -18.01 12.43
N HIS A 57 -9.95 -16.91 13.13
CA HIS A 57 -10.92 -15.87 12.75
C HIS A 57 -10.26 -14.89 11.78
N LEU A 58 -10.95 -14.63 10.67
CA LEU A 58 -10.57 -13.58 9.73
C LEU A 58 -10.78 -12.22 10.40
N GLN A 59 -9.69 -11.48 10.59
CA GLN A 59 -9.73 -10.10 11.02
C GLN A 59 -9.55 -9.18 9.81
N GLN A 60 -10.30 -8.09 9.78
CA GLN A 60 -10.23 -7.09 8.73
C GLN A 60 -10.13 -5.69 9.33
N VAL A 61 -9.16 -4.92 8.86
CA VAL A 61 -9.06 -3.49 9.13
C VAL A 61 -9.16 -2.75 7.82
N VAL A 62 -10.12 -1.83 7.72
CA VAL A 62 -10.33 -0.99 6.55
C VAL A 62 -9.92 0.44 6.91
N LEU A 63 -8.97 0.97 6.17
CA LEU A 63 -8.51 2.35 6.21
C LEU A 63 -9.02 3.03 4.95
N ASP A 64 -10.16 3.73 5.05
CA ASP A 64 -10.78 4.38 3.91
C ASP A 64 -10.34 5.84 3.76
N ALA A 65 -10.46 6.37 2.54
CA ALA A 65 -10.20 7.76 2.20
C ALA A 65 -8.80 8.27 2.61
N LEU A 66 -7.78 7.42 2.51
CA LEU A 66 -6.41 7.82 2.79
C LEU A 66 -5.88 8.75 1.70
N ASP A 67 -5.58 10.00 2.05
CA ASP A 67 -5.07 11.00 1.12
C ASP A 67 -3.78 10.51 0.45
N LEU A 68 -3.83 10.40 -0.88
CA LEU A 68 -2.69 10.03 -1.71
C LEU A 68 -1.98 11.29 -2.18
N HIS A 69 -0.70 11.38 -1.84
CA HIS A 69 0.18 12.41 -2.34
C HIS A 69 1.25 11.77 -3.22
N ARG A 70 1.48 12.31 -4.41
CA ARG A 70 2.63 11.89 -5.21
C ARG A 70 3.90 12.42 -4.54
N THR A 71 4.79 11.54 -4.08
CA THR A 71 5.94 11.94 -3.26
C THR A 71 7.19 12.21 -4.08
N GLN A 72 7.39 11.52 -5.20
CA GLN A 72 8.57 11.74 -6.04
C GLN A 72 8.37 11.28 -7.49
N HIS A 73 8.91 12.06 -8.42
CA HIS A 73 9.22 11.60 -9.78
C HIS A 73 10.62 10.98 -9.75
N LEU A 74 10.71 9.66 -9.62
CA LEU A 74 11.95 8.95 -9.95
C LEU A 74 12.00 8.77 -11.48
N PRO A 75 13.19 8.81 -12.11
CA PRO A 75 13.31 8.74 -13.57
C PRO A 75 12.68 7.44 -14.10
N GLU A 76 11.68 7.56 -14.99
CA GLU A 76 10.94 6.58 -15.85
C GLU A 76 10.61 5.16 -15.31
N ARG A 77 11.11 4.77 -14.14
CA ARG A 77 11.15 3.38 -13.66
C ARG A 77 10.18 3.14 -12.53
N GLN A 78 9.91 4.16 -11.73
CA GLN A 78 9.15 4.02 -10.51
C GLN A 78 8.16 5.17 -10.30
N THR A 79 6.95 4.83 -9.89
CA THR A 79 5.96 5.80 -9.41
C THR A 79 5.76 5.56 -7.92
N VAL A 80 5.97 6.60 -7.12
CA VAL A 80 5.84 6.53 -5.66
C VAL A 80 4.72 7.45 -5.19
N TRP A 81 3.80 6.86 -4.44
CA TRP A 81 2.73 7.52 -3.72
C TRP A 81 3.03 7.45 -2.23
N GLY A 82 2.77 8.54 -1.52
CA GLY A 82 2.84 8.63 -0.07
C GLY A 82 1.48 8.91 0.52
N ILE A 83 1.27 8.38 1.71
CA ILE A 83 0.11 8.60 2.55
C ILE A 83 0.61 8.95 3.95
N HIS A 84 -0.04 9.94 4.55
CA HIS A 84 0.21 10.29 5.95
C HIS A 84 -1.12 10.56 6.65
N HIS A 85 -1.43 9.74 7.65
CA HIS A 85 -2.67 9.86 8.43
C HIS A 85 -2.34 10.06 9.91
N LYS A 86 -2.31 11.32 10.33
CA LYS A 86 -1.77 11.76 11.63
C LYS A 86 -2.45 11.10 12.83
N SER A 87 -3.77 11.00 12.86
CA SER A 87 -4.50 10.43 14.02
C SER A 87 -4.29 8.94 14.21
N LEU A 88 -3.92 8.23 13.14
CA LEU A 88 -3.57 6.81 13.20
C LEU A 88 -2.05 6.60 13.37
N GLY A 89 -1.27 7.68 13.42
CA GLY A 89 0.20 7.61 13.41
C GLY A 89 0.76 6.92 12.17
N LEU A 90 -0.02 6.88 11.08
CA LEU A 90 0.25 6.07 9.90
C LEU A 90 1.02 6.88 8.85
N LYS A 91 2.15 6.33 8.40
CA LYS A 91 2.86 6.74 7.19
C LYS A 91 2.91 5.55 6.26
N MET A 92 2.56 5.71 4.99
CA MET A 92 2.66 4.63 4.01
C MET A 92 3.27 5.13 2.71
N MET A 93 4.09 4.29 2.10
CA MET A 93 4.56 4.46 0.73
C MET A 93 4.04 3.31 -0.11
N TRP A 94 3.55 3.64 -1.29
CA TRP A 94 3.14 2.68 -2.30
C TRP A 94 3.92 2.96 -3.57
N MET A 95 4.75 2.01 -3.98
CA MET A 95 5.68 2.14 -5.08
C MET A 95 5.36 1.13 -6.18
N TRP A 96 5.47 1.60 -7.41
CA TRP A 96 5.48 0.77 -8.60
C TRP A 96 6.89 0.65 -9.15
N ASP A 97 7.36 -0.57 -9.44
CA ASP A 97 8.56 -0.83 -10.24
C ASP A 97 8.18 -1.42 -11.60
N TYR A 98 8.36 -0.62 -12.65
CA TYR A 98 7.96 -0.96 -14.01
C TYR A 98 8.75 -2.12 -14.61
N TYR A 99 10.06 -2.18 -14.38
CA TYR A 99 10.91 -3.19 -15.02
C TYR A 99 10.70 -4.56 -14.42
N ARG A 100 10.48 -4.60 -13.11
CA ARG A 100 10.25 -5.86 -12.39
C ARG A 100 8.80 -6.29 -12.43
N MET A 101 7.89 -5.40 -12.85
CA MET A 101 6.46 -5.67 -12.84
C MET A 101 6.00 -6.02 -11.41
N ILE A 102 6.41 -5.21 -10.44
CA ILE A 102 6.14 -5.43 -9.00
C ILE A 102 5.61 -4.14 -8.36
N SER A 103 4.61 -4.30 -7.51
CA SER A 103 4.13 -3.30 -6.56
C SER A 103 4.78 -3.52 -5.20
N TYR A 104 5.12 -2.44 -4.51
CA TYR A 104 5.61 -2.48 -3.14
C TYR A 104 4.76 -1.59 -2.25
N VAL A 105 4.48 -2.05 -1.05
CA VAL A 105 3.95 -1.19 0.03
C VAL A 105 4.90 -1.24 1.20
N LEU A 106 5.20 -0.06 1.73
CA LEU A 106 5.82 0.11 3.03
C LEU A 106 4.83 0.86 3.93
N MET A 107 4.40 0.26 5.02
CA MET A 107 3.51 0.87 6.00
C MET A 107 4.26 1.01 7.33
N ARG A 108 4.14 2.19 7.95
CA ARG A 108 4.68 2.50 9.27
C ARG A 108 3.58 3.05 10.15
N VAL A 109 3.44 2.50 11.34
CA VAL A 109 2.49 2.98 12.36
C VAL A 109 3.25 3.34 13.61
N CYS A 110 3.10 4.60 14.03
CA CYS A 110 3.79 5.21 15.15
C CYS A 110 2.78 5.65 16.22
N VAL A 111 2.80 4.99 17.38
CA VAL A 111 1.80 5.19 18.43
C VAL A 111 2.44 5.42 19.79
N GLU A 112 1.81 6.25 20.61
CA GLU A 112 2.24 6.49 21.99
C GLU A 112 1.88 5.31 22.89
N ASP A 113 0.62 4.86 22.78
CA ASP A 113 0.06 3.70 23.46
C ASP A 113 -0.33 2.61 22.43
N PRO A 114 0.48 1.55 22.28
CA PRO A 114 0.18 0.41 21.41
C PRO A 114 -1.11 -0.31 21.79
N GLU A 115 -1.46 -0.35 23.08
CA GLU A 115 -2.63 -1.06 23.57
C GLU A 115 -3.94 -0.31 23.30
N ALA A 116 -3.87 1.00 23.02
CA ALA A 116 -5.01 1.79 22.58
C ALA A 116 -5.23 1.74 21.06
N SER A 117 -4.25 1.29 20.27
CA SER A 117 -4.33 1.32 18.80
C SER A 117 -4.75 -0.02 18.18
N THR A 118 -6.00 -0.10 17.72
CA THR A 118 -6.51 -1.27 16.99
C THR A 118 -5.67 -1.57 15.74
N LEU A 119 -5.27 -0.55 14.98
CA LEU A 119 -4.41 -0.73 13.81
C LEU A 119 -3.07 -1.35 14.20
N PHE A 120 -2.42 -0.83 15.25
CA PHE A 120 -1.15 -1.38 15.71
C PHE A 120 -1.28 -2.84 16.15
N LYS A 121 -2.36 -3.18 16.89
CA LYS A 121 -2.64 -4.56 17.32
C LYS A 121 -2.83 -5.49 16.14
N THR A 122 -3.68 -5.12 15.18
CA THR A 122 -3.90 -5.95 13.98
C THR A 122 -2.60 -6.13 13.21
N LEU A 123 -1.85 -5.05 12.98
CA LEU A 123 -0.59 -5.13 12.24
C LEU A 123 0.44 -6.00 12.96
N LYS A 124 0.49 -5.99 14.30
CA LYS A 124 1.41 -6.81 15.10
C LYS A 124 1.15 -8.32 14.96
N GLU A 125 -0.09 -8.71 14.71
CA GLU A 125 -0.48 -10.13 14.60
C GLU A 125 -0.20 -10.73 13.21
N ILE A 126 -0.01 -9.88 12.21
CA ILE A 126 0.26 -10.29 10.83
C ILE A 126 1.46 -11.24 10.73
N GLN A 127 1.27 -12.28 9.94
CA GLN A 127 2.28 -13.28 9.60
C GLN A 127 2.66 -13.20 8.11
N PRO A 128 3.81 -13.79 7.73
CA PRO A 128 4.08 -14.07 6.32
C PRO A 128 2.91 -14.84 5.70
N GLN A 129 2.62 -14.57 4.43
CA GLN A 129 1.51 -15.13 3.63
C GLN A 129 0.11 -14.54 3.90
N ASP A 130 -0.07 -13.70 4.91
CA ASP A 130 -1.27 -12.89 5.03
C ASP A 130 -1.39 -11.89 3.87
N GLN A 131 -2.59 -11.32 3.70
CA GLN A 131 -2.92 -10.50 2.55
C GLN A 131 -3.17 -9.03 2.95
N LEU A 132 -2.49 -8.14 2.24
CA LEU A 132 -2.80 -6.72 2.22
C LEU A 132 -3.51 -6.41 0.89
N ILE A 133 -4.73 -5.91 0.97
CA ILE A 133 -5.54 -5.55 -0.19
C ILE A 133 -5.55 -4.03 -0.33
N LEU A 134 -5.16 -3.53 -1.49
CA LEU A 134 -5.24 -2.11 -1.82
C LEU A 134 -6.36 -1.88 -2.82
N ASP A 135 -7.27 -0.98 -2.44
CA ASP A 135 -8.39 -0.55 -3.25
C ASP A 135 -8.19 0.91 -3.68
N VAL A 136 -7.75 1.10 -4.92
CA VAL A 136 -7.48 2.43 -5.47
C VAL A 136 -8.73 2.95 -6.16
N ALA A 137 -9.30 4.03 -5.61
CA ALA A 137 -10.51 4.68 -6.12
C ALA A 137 -11.70 3.71 -6.36
N LYS A 138 -11.84 2.66 -5.52
CA LYS A 138 -12.92 1.65 -5.57
C LYS A 138 -13.05 0.90 -6.91
N ARG A 139 -11.98 0.87 -7.71
CA ARG A 139 -11.98 0.26 -9.05
C ARG A 139 -10.85 -0.73 -9.26
N VAL A 140 -9.83 -0.66 -8.42
CA VAL A 140 -8.56 -1.34 -8.61
C VAL A 140 -8.25 -2.10 -7.35
N HIS A 141 -8.29 -3.42 -7.45
CA HIS A 141 -7.98 -4.33 -6.36
C HIS A 141 -6.56 -4.87 -6.57
N GLN A 142 -5.71 -4.74 -5.56
CA GLN A 142 -4.37 -5.34 -5.57
C GLN A 142 -4.18 -6.17 -4.33
N VAL A 143 -3.79 -7.42 -4.53
CA VAL A 143 -3.48 -8.32 -3.43
C VAL A 143 -1.97 -8.42 -3.30
N HIS A 144 -1.48 -7.94 -2.15
CA HIS A 144 -0.11 -8.04 -1.73
C HIS A 144 0.05 -9.18 -0.74
N LEU A 145 0.97 -10.09 -1.04
CA LEU A 145 1.37 -11.11 -0.09
C LEU A 145 2.45 -10.55 0.82
N LEU A 146 2.27 -10.77 2.11
CA LEU A 146 3.25 -10.42 3.11
C LEU A 146 4.44 -11.37 3.03
N THR A 147 5.60 -10.82 2.73
CA THR A 147 6.86 -11.59 2.58
C THR A 147 7.60 -11.75 3.90
N SER A 148 7.22 -10.97 4.92
CA SER A 148 7.89 -10.95 6.23
C SER A 148 6.92 -10.54 7.33
N ALA A 149 7.23 -10.95 8.56
CA ALA A 149 6.56 -10.44 9.74
C ALA A 149 6.84 -8.93 9.93
N PRO A 150 5.94 -8.20 10.62
CA PRO A 150 6.17 -6.81 10.98
C PRO A 150 7.43 -6.62 11.84
N GLN A 151 8.15 -5.53 11.60
CA GLN A 151 9.28 -5.11 12.42
C GLN A 151 8.84 -4.10 13.46
N ILE A 152 9.18 -4.33 14.73
CA ILE A 152 8.75 -3.47 15.85
C ILE A 152 9.98 -2.83 16.50
N THR A 153 9.92 -1.52 16.76
CA THR A 153 11.00 -0.76 17.40
C THR A 153 10.46 0.27 18.38
N ASP A 154 11.27 0.65 19.38
CA ASP A 154 10.89 1.61 20.43
C ASP A 154 11.11 3.08 20.03
N LYS A 155 11.38 3.35 18.76
CA LYS A 155 11.66 4.71 18.26
C LYS A 155 10.90 4.98 16.98
N CYS A 156 10.15 6.08 17.00
CA CYS A 156 9.57 6.65 15.79
C CYS A 156 10.56 7.62 15.16
N SER A 157 10.81 7.46 13.86
CA SER A 157 11.70 8.31 13.06
C SER A 157 10.99 9.07 11.94
#